data_AF-A0A7V8ZAP6-F1
#
_entry.id   AF-A0A7V8ZAP6-F1
#
_cell.length_a   1.000
_cell.length_b   1.000
_cell.length_c   1.000
_cell.angle_alpha   90.00
_cell.angle_beta   90.00
_cell.angle_gamma   90.00
#
_symmetry.space_group_name_H-M   'P 1'
#
loop_
_entity.id
_entity.type
_entity.pdbx_description
1 polymer ?
#
loop_
_entity_poly.entity_id
_entity_poly.type
_entity_poly.pdbx_seq_one_letter_code
_entity_poly.pdbx_strand_id
1 'polypeptide(L)' 'MEMKNRRVDVWCGGAARLRGKIIKVENDVLYLKDDDGESCYVAVDKIAVVWEAREEEHRAGFVPVANNR' A
#
# COMPACT_ATOMS: atom_id res chain seq x y z
N MET A 1 8.95 8.29 14.64
CA MET A 1 9.00 7.06 13.81
C MET A 1 9.29 7.49 12.38
N GLU A 2 10.46 7.13 11.85
CA GLU A 2 10.91 7.55 10.52
C GLU A 2 10.41 6.55 9.46
N MET A 3 9.69 7.03 8.43
CA MET A 3 9.07 6.19 7.39
C MET A 3 9.93 6.02 6.14
N LYS A 4 11.06 6.71 6.06
CA LYS A 4 11.98 6.66 4.91
C LYS A 4 12.50 5.23 4.72
N ASN A 5 12.55 4.76 3.48
CA ASN A 5 12.94 3.41 3.09
C ASN A 5 12.02 2.24 3.49
N ARG A 6 10.85 2.48 4.09
CA ARG A 6 9.87 1.41 4.36
C ARG A 6 9.05 1.09 3.11
N ARG A 7 8.65 -0.18 2.95
CA ARG A 7 7.63 -0.57 1.97
C ARG A 7 6.25 -0.45 2.60
N VAL A 8 5.35 0.21 1.90
CA VAL A 8 3.99 0.45 2.36
C VAL A 8 3.00 0.10 1.26
N ASP A 9 1.82 -0.30 1.71
CA ASP A 9 0.63 -0.32 0.90
C ASP A 9 -0.18 0.94 1.22
N VAL A 10 -0.62 1.63 0.17
CA VAL A 10 -1.40 2.86 0.23
C VAL A 10 -2.70 2.64 -0.52
N TRP A 11 -3.80 2.92 0.14
CA TRP A 11 -5.11 2.91 -0.48
C TRP A 11 -5.62 4.35 -0.62
N CYS A 12 -5.78 4.77 -1.87
CA CYS A 12 -6.35 6.06 -2.25
C CYS A 12 -7.81 5.83 -2.61
N GLY A 13 -8.73 6.65 -2.11
CA GLY A 13 -10.18 6.44 -2.30
C GLY A 13 -10.55 6.05 -3.75
N GLY A 14 -11.22 4.90 -3.91
CA GLY A 14 -11.45 4.23 -5.20
C GLY A 14 -10.94 2.78 -5.22
N ALA A 15 -10.89 2.14 -6.39
CA ALA A 15 -10.41 0.75 -6.53
C ALA A 15 -8.88 0.62 -6.67
N ALA A 16 -8.12 1.71 -6.48
CA ALA A 16 -6.68 1.72 -6.71
C ALA A 16 -5.91 1.48 -5.40
N ARG A 17 -5.19 0.36 -5.35
CA ARG A 17 -4.17 0.07 -4.34
C ARG A 17 -2.80 0.32 -4.95
N LEU A 18 -1.93 1.03 -4.22
CA LEU A 18 -0.54 1.25 -4.58
C LEU A 18 0.37 0.58 -3.54
N ARG A 19 1.43 -0.08 -4.00
CA ARG A 19 2.47 -0.67 -3.15
C ARG A 19 3.82 -0.14 -3.59
N GLY A 20 4.65 0.27 -2.64
CA GLY A 20 5.99 0.74 -2.98
C GLY A 20 6.83 1.16 -1.79
N LYS A 21 8.10 1.47 -2.06
CA LYS A 21 9.07 1.98 -1.09
C LYS A 21 8.96 3.51 -0.98
N ILE A 22 8.89 4.02 0.25
CA ILE A 22 8.88 5.46 0.52
C ILE A 22 10.26 6.06 0.22
N ILE A 23 10.29 6.96 -0.77
CA ILE A 23 11.48 7.73 -1.14
C ILE A 23 11.56 9.01 -0.29
N LYS A 24 10.47 9.78 -0.29
CA LYS A 24 10.32 11.02 0.49
C LYS A 24 8.85 11.43 0.60
N VAL A 25 8.59 12.38 1.49
CA VAL A 25 7.35 13.15 1.54
C VAL A 25 7.73 14.61 1.46
N GLU A 26 7.18 15.33 0.49
CA GLU A 26 7.50 16.74 0.24
C GLU A 26 6.29 17.43 -0.37
N ASN A 27 5.97 18.66 0.07
CA ASN A 27 4.83 19.45 -0.43
C ASN A 27 3.51 18.67 -0.47
N ASP A 28 3.19 17.93 0.60
CA ASP A 28 1.99 17.08 0.72
C ASP A 28 1.85 15.99 -0.37
N VAL A 29 2.96 15.60 -0.99
CA VAL A 29 3.04 14.47 -1.91
C VAL A 29 3.92 13.37 -1.34
N LEU A 30 3.39 12.15 -1.32
CA LEU A 30 4.11 10.92 -1.03
C LEU A 30 4.75 10.40 -2.32
N TYR A 31 6.07 10.25 -2.29
CA TYR A 31 6.86 9.71 -3.39
C TYR A 31 7.20 8.24 -3.10
N LEU A 32 6.67 7.36 -3.95
CA LEU A 32 6.89 5.91 -3.87
C LEU A 32 7.69 5.44 -5.09
N LYS A 33 8.44 4.36 -4.89
CA LYS A 33 9.00 3.56 -5.97
C LYS A 33 8.39 2.16 -5.89
N ASP A 34 7.71 1.72 -6.94
CA ASP A 34 7.07 0.41 -6.97
C ASP A 34 8.10 -0.72 -7.23
N ASP A 35 7.58 -1.94 -7.42
CA ASP A 35 8.39 -3.15 -7.57
C ASP A 35 9.06 -3.25 -8.95
N ASP A 36 8.50 -2.59 -9.95
CA ASP A 36 9.08 -2.48 -11.30
C ASP A 36 10.12 -1.36 -11.38
N GLY A 37 10.23 -0.55 -10.32
CA GLY A 37 11.15 0.59 -10.24
C GLY A 37 10.57 1.86 -10.86
N GLU A 38 9.27 1.90 -11.12
CA GLU A 38 8.56 3.09 -11.57
C GLU A 38 8.26 4.02 -10.40
N SER A 39 8.15 5.32 -10.70
CA SER A 39 7.85 6.34 -9.70
C SER A 39 6.35 6.56 -9.58
N CYS A 40 5.81 6.48 -8.37
CA CYS A 40 4.42 6.79 -8.08
C CYS A 40 4.31 8.00 -7.15
N TYR A 41 3.30 8.83 -7.40
CA TYR A 41 3.06 10.07 -6.66
C TYR A 41 1.64 10.06 -6.12
N VAL A 42 1.49 10.27 -4.82
CA VAL A 42 0.19 10.26 -4.15
C VAL A 42 0.04 11.53 -3.32
N ALA A 43 -1.01 12.30 -3.57
CA ALA A 43 -1.37 13.42 -2.70
C ALA A 43 -1.82 12.87 -1.33
N VAL A 44 -1.22 13.38 -0.25
CA VAL A 44 -1.42 12.85 1.12
C VAL A 44 -2.88 12.95 1.57
N ASP A 45 -3.57 14.01 1.15
CA ASP A 45 -5.00 14.24 1.44
C ASP A 45 -5.94 13.21 0.80
N LYS A 46 -5.48 12.46 -0.20
CA LYS A 46 -6.24 11.38 -0.86
C LYS A 46 -6.01 10.00 -0.27
N ILE A 47 -5.09 9.87 0.68
CA ILE A 47 -4.77 8.60 1.32
C ILE A 47 -5.87 8.28 2.34
N ALA A 48 -6.63 7.22 2.08
CA ALA A 48 -7.65 6.75 3.01
C ALA A 48 -7.04 5.87 4.11
N VAL A 49 -6.11 4.99 3.75
CA VAL A 49 -5.43 4.07 4.70
C VAL A 49 -4.01 3.79 4.22
N VAL A 50 -3.07 3.68 5.16
CA VAL A 50 -1.68 3.25 4.93
C VAL A 50 -1.29 2.13 5.89
N TRP A 51 -0.55 1.14 5.42
CA TRP A 51 0.03 0.10 6.27
C TRP A 51 1.38 -0.39 5.76
N GLU A 52 2.17 -0.97 6.66
CA GLU A 52 3.47 -1.57 6.31
C GLU A 52 3.25 -2.85 5.49
N ALA A 53 3.91 -2.94 4.34
CA ALA A 53 3.77 -4.09 3.47
C ALA A 53 4.43 -5.32 4.12
N ARG A 54 3.68 -6.41 4.23
CA ARG A 54 4.17 -7.73 4.62
C ARG A 54 4.24 -8.63 3.38
N GLU A 55 5.25 -9.50 3.32
CA GLU A 55 5.41 -10.47 2.22
C GLU A 55 4.30 -11.53 2.22
N GLU A 56 3.81 -11.90 3.40
CA GLU A 56 2.64 -12.76 3.54
C GLU A 56 1.37 -11.98 3.15
N GLU A 57 0.88 -12.25 1.95
CA GLU A 57 -0.37 -11.71 1.44
C GLU A 57 -1.54 -12.38 2.19
N HIS A 58 -1.91 -11.86 3.36
CA HIS A 58 -3.19 -12.17 3.99
C HIS A 58 -4.31 -11.62 3.10
N ARG A 59 -4.67 -12.37 2.05
CA ARG A 59 -5.84 -12.05 1.24
C ARG A 59 -7.06 -12.14 2.14
N ALA A 60 -7.73 -11.01 2.32
CA ALA A 60 -9.10 -11.01 2.83
C ALA A 60 -9.94 -11.86 1.86
N GLY A 61 -10.59 -12.88 2.38
CA GLY A 61 -11.38 -13.83 1.61
C GLY A 61 -12.36 -14.55 2.52
N PHE A 62 -13.39 -15.14 1.92
CA PHE A 62 -14.32 -15.99 2.65
C PHE A 62 -13.66 -17.34 2.88
N VAL A 63 -13.70 -17.83 4.12
CA VAL A 63 -13.29 -19.21 4.43
C VAL A 63 -14.27 -20.14 3.72
N PRO A 64 -13.81 -21.12 2.92
CA PRO A 64 -14.71 -22.12 2.33
C PRO A 64 -15.47 -22.83 3.45
N VAL A 65 -16.80 -22.85 3.38
CA VAL A 65 -17.60 -23.66 4.29
C VAL A 65 -17.21 -25.12 4.03
N ALA A 66 -16.64 -25.79 5.03
CA ALA A 66 -16.28 -27.20 4.90
C ALA A 66 -17.55 -28.01 4.60
N ASN A 67 -17.66 -28.52 3.37
CA ASN A 67 -18.78 -29.35 2.96
C ASN A 67 -18.57 -30.76 3.51
N ASN A 68 -18.96 -30.99 4.77
CA ASN A 68 -19.09 -32.33 5.32
C ASN A 68 -20.37 -32.97 4.76
N ARG A 69 -20.26 -33.71 3.65
CA ARG A 69 -21.24 -34.70 3.22
C ARG A 69 -20.67 -36.10 3.40
#